data_AF-A0A7V2HZN6-F1
#
_entry.id   AF-A0A7V2HZN6-F1
#
_cell.length_a   1.000
_cell.length_b   1.000
_cell.length_c   1.000
_cell.angle_alpha   90.00
_cell.angle_beta   90.00
_cell.angle_gamma   90.00
#
_symmetry.space_group_name_H-M   'P 1'
#
loop_
_entity.id
_entity.type
_entity.pdbx_description
1 polymer ?
#
loop_
_entity_poly.entity_id
_entity_poly.type
_entity_poly.pdbx_seq_one_letter_code
_entity_poly.pdbx_strand_id
1 'polypeptide(L)' 'MERNYKNLPIVIHLDHGKNLEIILKAIRLGFSSLMIDGSNLDFESNVKITSEVVNICHRIGISVEEEI' A
#
# COMPACT_ATOMS: atom_id res chain seq x y z
N MET A 1 -4.81 5.16 -34.03
CA MET A 1 -4.22 6.24 -33.21
C MET A 1 -3.60 5.59 -31.98
N GLU A 2 -2.28 5.68 -31.80
CA GLU A 2 -1.64 5.25 -30.55
C GLU A 2 -2.00 6.22 -29.43
N ARG A 3 -2.36 5.69 -28.26
CA ARG A 3 -2.58 6.49 -27.06
C ARG A 3 -1.24 6.68 -26.34
N ASN A 4 -0.85 7.93 -26.13
CA ASN A 4 0.34 8.30 -25.36
C ASN A 4 -0.08 8.79 -23.96
N TYR A 5 0.41 8.15 -22.91
CA TYR A 5 0.06 8.46 -21.52
C TYR A 5 1.20 9.11 -20.72
N LYS A 6 2.30 9.54 -21.37
CA LYS A 6 3.53 10.03 -20.70
C LYS A 6 3.33 11.15 -19.66
N ASN A 7 2.24 11.92 -19.75
CA ASN A 7 1.99 13.09 -18.90
C ASN A 7 0.77 12.94 -17.97
N LEU A 8 0.16 11.76 -17.90
CA LEU A 8 -0.93 11.53 -16.96
C LEU A 8 -0.36 11.10 -15.60
N PRO A 9 -0.80 11.68 -14.47
CA PRO A 9 -0.47 11.15 -13.16
C PRO A 9 -1.16 9.78 -13.01
N ILE A 10 -0.35 8.73 -12.82
CA ILE A 10 -0.82 7.35 -12.68
C ILE A 10 -0.35 6.85 -11.32
N VAL A 11 -1.27 6.23 -10.59
CA VAL A 11 -0.99 5.51 -9.35
C VAL A 11 -1.15 4.03 -9.62
N ILE A 12 -0.18 3.23 -9.17
CA ILE A 12 -0.33 1.78 -9.09
C ILE A 12 -0.58 1.46 -7.62
N HIS A 13 -1.81 1.03 -7.33
CA HIS A 13 -2.27 0.72 -5.98
C HIS A 13 -2.39 -0.79 -5.77
N LEU A 14 -1.85 -1.28 -4.65
CA LEU A 14 -2.09 -2.65 -4.19
C LEU A 14 -3.35 -2.64 -3.34
N ASP A 15 -4.38 -3.30 -3.84
CA ASP A 15 -5.66 -3.47 -3.15
C ASP A 15 -5.64 -4.68 -2.19
N HIS A 16 -6.26 -4.54 -1.01
CA HIS A 16 -6.38 -5.57 0.05
C HIS A 16 -5.11 -6.39 0.35
N GLY A 17 -3.98 -5.72 0.62
CA GLY A 17 -2.75 -6.40 1.04
C GLY A 17 -2.94 -7.14 2.38
N LYS A 18 -2.71 -8.46 2.41
CA LYS A 18 -3.06 -9.32 3.57
C LYS A 18 -2.00 -9.42 4.65
N ASN A 19 -0.76 -9.06 4.35
CA ASN A 19 0.37 -9.16 5.29
C ASN A 19 1.57 -8.33 4.81
N LEU A 20 2.55 -8.17 5.70
CA LEU A 20 3.76 -7.40 5.43
C LEU A 20 4.59 -7.95 4.26
N GLU A 21 4.61 -9.26 4.04
CA GLU A 21 5.35 -9.85 2.92
C GLU A 21 4.83 -9.36 1.56
N ILE A 22 3.50 -9.33 1.40
CA ILE A 22 2.84 -8.80 0.20
C ILE A 22 3.14 -7.31 0.02
N ILE A 23 3.08 -6.52 1.10
CA ILE A 23 3.42 -5.08 1.08
C ILE A 23 4.86 -4.88 0.60
N LEU A 24 5.83 -5.57 1.21
CA LEU A 24 7.24 -5.46 0.84
C LEU A 24 7.50 -5.89 -0.61
N LYS A 25 6.77 -6.90 -1.09
CA LYS A 25 6.82 -7.32 -2.50
C LYS A 25 6.29 -6.21 -3.43
N ALA A 26 5.16 -5.58 -3.10
CA ALA A 26 4.60 -4.49 -3.90
C ALA A 26 5.54 -3.28 -3.95
N ILE A 27 6.17 -2.93 -2.82
CA ILE A 27 7.21 -1.89 -2.76
C ILE A 27 8.35 -2.22 -3.74
N ARG A 28 8.87 -3.45 -3.71
CA ARG A 28 9.95 -3.90 -4.62
C ARG A 28 9.55 -3.88 -6.10
N LEU A 29 8.26 -4.05 -6.40
CA LEU A 29 7.72 -3.99 -7.75
C LEU A 29 7.44 -2.56 -8.24
N GLY A 30 7.64 -1.55 -7.39
CA GLY A 30 7.49 -0.14 -7.76
C GLY A 30 6.06 0.40 -7.64
N PHE A 31 5.23 -0.20 -6.78
CA PHE A 31 3.91 0.36 -6.45
C PHE A 31 4.07 1.72 -5.77
N SER A 32 3.19 2.65 -6.12
CA SER A 32 3.21 4.03 -5.60
C SER A 32 2.18 4.24 -4.49
N SER A 33 1.26 3.29 -4.29
CA SER A 33 0.25 3.27 -3.23
C SER A 33 -0.08 1.82 -2.85
N LEU A 34 -0.49 1.58 -1.62
CA LEU A 34 -0.86 0.25 -1.14
C LEU A 34 -1.88 0.31 -0.02
N MET A 35 -2.62 -0.78 0.15
CA MET A 35 -3.53 -1.01 1.26
C MET A 35 -3.05 -2.18 2.11
N ILE A 36 -3.08 -2.04 3.42
CA ILE A 36 -2.96 -3.15 4.38
C ILE A 36 -4.34 -3.40 4.98
N ASP A 37 -4.88 -4.59 4.72
CA ASP A 37 -6.22 -4.99 5.16
C ASP A 37 -6.10 -5.81 6.45
N GLY A 38 -6.22 -5.11 7.57
CA GLY A 38 -6.26 -5.64 8.92
C GLY A 38 -7.69 -5.82 9.47
N SER A 39 -8.73 -5.67 8.64
CA SER A 39 -10.15 -5.63 9.05
C SER A 39 -10.64 -6.89 9.77
N ASN A 40 -9.93 -8.02 9.57
CA ASN A 40 -10.23 -9.30 10.23
C ASN A 40 -9.54 -9.46 11.60
N LEU A 41 -8.73 -8.49 12.02
CA LEU A 41 -8.03 -8.47 13.30
C LEU A 41 -8.82 -7.66 14.34
N ASP A 42 -8.48 -7.84 15.62
CA ASP A 42 -8.92 -6.87 16.63
C ASP A 42 -8.29 -5.49 16.38
N PHE A 43 -8.94 -4.45 16.92
CA PHE A 43 -8.52 -3.06 16.70
C PHE A 43 -7.05 -2.79 17.05
N GLU A 44 -6.55 -3.33 18.16
CA GLU A 44 -5.16 -3.09 18.59
C GLU A 44 -4.17 -3.76 17.63
N SER A 45 -4.47 -4.98 17.20
CA SER A 45 -3.70 -5.70 16.19
C SER A 45 -3.72 -5.00 14.83
N ASN A 46 -4.87 -4.48 14.40
CA ASN A 46 -4.99 -3.73 13.14
C ASN A 46 -4.15 -2.43 13.20
N VAL A 47 -4.32 -1.62 14.25
CA VAL A 47 -3.53 -0.40 14.45
C VAL A 47 -2.03 -0.69 14.45
N LYS A 48 -1.61 -1.79 15.08
CA LYS A 48 -0.19 -2.18 15.14
C LYS A 48 0.39 -2.48 13.75
N ILE A 49 -0.27 -3.34 12.96
CA ILE A 49 0.24 -3.71 11.64
C ILE A 49 0.17 -2.54 10.66
N THR A 50 -0.90 -1.76 10.70
CA THR A 50 -1.04 -0.55 9.89
C THR A 50 0.05 0.47 10.23
N SER A 51 0.34 0.69 11.51
CA SER A 51 1.42 1.61 11.93
C SER A 51 2.80 1.15 11.45
N GLU A 52 3.07 -0.16 11.44
CA GLU A 52 4.30 -0.71 10.91
C GLU A 52 4.43 -0.44 9.40
N VAL A 53 3.37 -0.72 8.63
CA VAL A 53 3.32 -0.49 7.18
C VAL A 53 3.47 0.99 6.84
N VAL A 54 2.75 1.88 7.55
CA VAL A 54 2.86 3.34 7.40
C VAL A 54 4.29 3.82 7.63
N ASN A 55 4.94 3.35 8.70
CA ASN A 55 6.31 3.72 9.03
C ASN A 55 7.33 3.34 7.94
N ILE A 56 7.12 2.21 7.27
CA ILE A 56 7.98 1.76 6.17
C ILE A 56 7.71 2.61 4.92
N CYS A 57 6.44 2.74 4.53
CA CYS A 57 6.04 3.35 3.26
C CYS A 57 6.29 4.86 3.21
N HIS A 58 6.01 5.58 4.30
CA HIS A 58 6.21 7.03 4.33
C HIS A 58 7.69 7.43 4.23
N ARG A 59 8.62 6.57 4.67
CA ARG A 59 10.07 6.82 4.52
C ARG A 59 10.55 6.80 3.07
N ILE A 60 9.76 6.20 2.18
CA ILE A 60 10.07 6.06 0.75
C ILE A 60 9.01 6.70 -0.15
N GLY A 61 8.12 7.52 0.41
CA GLY A 61 7.15 8.31 -0.35
C GLY A 61 5.98 7.50 -0.94
N ILE A 62 5.64 6.36 -0.36
CA ILE A 62 4.49 5.53 -0.77
C ILE A 62 3.28 5.81 0.13
N SER A 63 2.11 6.02 -0.47
CA SER A 63 0.84 6.20 0.25
C SER A 63 0.32 4.87 0.81
N VAL A 64 -0.36 4.93 1.95
CA VAL A 64 -0.96 3.77 2.62
C VAL A 64 -2.46 4.00 2.87
N GLU A 65 -3.25 2.99 2.56
CA GLU A 65 -4.67 2.85 2.89
C GLU A 65 -4.86 1.74 3.95
N GLU A 66 -5.90 1.86 4.76
CA GLU A 66 -6.29 0.92 5.81
C GLU A 66 -7.81 0.70 5.79
N GLU A 67 -8.24 -0.43 6.35
CA GLU A 67 -9.64 -0.79 6.55
C GLU A 67 -9.88 -1.16 8.02
N ILE A 68 -10.95 -0.60 8.61
CA ILE A 68 -11.32 -0.72 10.03
C ILE A 68 -12.72 -1.30 10.23
#